data_AF-A0A9E4EK32-F1
#
_entry.id   AF-A0A9E4EK32-F1
#
_cell.length_a   1.000
_cell.length_b   1.000
_cell.length_c   1.000
_cell.angle_alpha   90.00
_cell.angle_beta   90.00
_cell.angle_gamma   90.00
#
_symmetry.space_group_name_H-M   'P 1'
#
loop_
_entity.id
_entity.type
_entity.pdbx_description
1 polymer ?
#
loop_
_entity_poly.entity_id
_entity_poly.type
_entity_poly.pdbx_seq_one_letter_code
_entity_poly.pdbx_strand_id
1 'polypeptide(L)'
;MATRRPRKTGPSPAQVLDAVKKGKISSLYYFYGEEDFQRDQLLNTLIETLIEPAARPFNLDIYRAEDIDIPQIIAQALTFPMMAQRRLIVLKNADRLPDSAPPELLSLIESPPETTTIIITATKPDGRKKLFVELRKRAVAIEFRPPYDNEIPAWIQTHVKTLGRQIASDAAHLLHMSIGSNLRELNSEIEKLFIATPSDPIAREDVVQVIDNTRGVTVFELADALGHRQLDKAQILIGRLREQGEHPAGTIALLVRHFGILRRAQWIAGQRLPRNVLSSRLKVPAFFVNNYLEQARLFDERALWNAHDALLDADNRLKSSGGTPHEILAHLAYRICRASP
;
A
#
# COMPACT_ATOMS: atom_id res chain seq x y z
N MET A 1 -5.28 -29.96 -1.44
CA MET A 1 -5.39 -28.94 -0.38
C MET A 1 -4.02 -28.81 0.29
N ALA A 2 -3.15 -27.92 -0.21
CA ALA A 2 -1.82 -27.72 0.37
C ALA A 2 -1.94 -26.75 1.55
N THR A 3 -1.99 -27.30 2.76
CA THR A 3 -1.93 -26.53 4.01
C THR A 3 -0.57 -25.83 4.09
N ARG A 4 -0.56 -24.52 3.77
CA ARG A 4 0.60 -23.64 4.01
C ARG A 4 0.94 -23.70 5.51
N ARG A 5 2.14 -24.20 5.83
CA ARG A 5 2.72 -24.10 7.17
C ARG A 5 2.72 -22.62 7.61
N PRO A 6 2.39 -22.29 8.87
CA PRO A 6 2.48 -20.93 9.36
C PRO A 6 3.94 -20.48 9.26
N ARG A 7 4.22 -19.41 8.50
CA ARG A 7 5.53 -18.74 8.55
C ARG A 7 5.74 -18.32 10.01
N LYS A 8 6.87 -18.69 10.62
CA LYS A 8 7.34 -18.06 11.86
C LYS A 8 7.49 -16.57 11.54
N THR A 9 6.47 -15.78 11.87
CA THR A 9 6.48 -14.33 11.66
C THR A 9 7.45 -13.75 12.69
N GLY A 10 8.49 -13.07 12.20
CA GLY A 10 9.35 -12.22 13.05
C GLY A 10 8.52 -11.15 13.78
N PRO A 11 9.14 -10.37 14.67
CA PRO A 11 8.42 -9.33 15.41
C PRO A 11 7.82 -8.29 14.46
N SER A 12 6.69 -7.71 14.85
CA SER A 12 6.11 -6.59 14.12
C SER A 12 6.95 -5.31 14.30
N PRO A 13 6.87 -4.33 13.37
CA PRO A 13 7.55 -3.03 13.54
C PRO A 13 7.27 -2.37 14.90
N ALA A 14 6.02 -2.45 15.38
CA ALA A 14 5.62 -1.90 16.67
C ALA A 14 6.31 -2.61 17.85
N GLN A 15 6.46 -3.94 17.79
CA GLN A 15 7.18 -4.70 18.82
C GLN A 15 8.66 -4.34 18.87
N VAL A 16 9.28 -4.09 17.71
CA VAL A 16 10.68 -3.66 17.64
C VAL A 16 10.86 -2.26 18.23
N LEU A 17 9.99 -1.31 17.88
CA LEU A 17 10.04 0.03 18.46
C LEU A 17 9.80 0.03 19.98
N ASP A 18 8.85 -0.78 20.47
CA ASP A 18 8.61 -0.93 21.91
C ASP A 18 9.82 -1.55 22.64
N ALA A 19 10.46 -2.56 22.05
CA ALA A 19 11.68 -3.15 22.61
C ALA A 19 12.83 -2.13 22.69
N VAL A 20 13.03 -1.35 21.63
CA VAL A 20 14.06 -0.30 21.56
C VAL A 20 13.78 0.80 22.60
N LYS A 21 12.53 1.25 22.75
CA LYS A 21 12.12 2.21 23.79
C LYS A 21 12.38 1.68 25.20
N LYS A 22 12.30 0.37 25.42
CA LYS A 22 12.63 -0.31 26.69
C LYS A 22 14.12 -0.59 26.86
N GLY A 23 14.98 -0.06 25.99
CA GLY A 23 16.43 -0.27 26.03
C GLY A 23 16.90 -1.65 25.54
N LYS A 24 16.00 -2.50 25.03
CA LYS A 24 16.34 -3.81 24.47
C LYS A 24 16.75 -3.65 23.00
N ILE A 25 17.94 -3.14 22.77
CA ILE A 25 18.47 -2.84 21.44
C ILE A 25 19.26 -4.05 20.93
N SER A 26 18.88 -4.60 19.78
CA SER A 26 19.69 -5.61 19.07
C SER A 26 20.90 -4.99 18.38
N SER A 27 22.02 -5.69 18.35
CA SER A 27 23.18 -5.32 17.53
C SER A 27 22.94 -5.56 16.03
N LEU A 28 21.92 -6.31 15.66
CA LEU A 28 21.64 -6.66 14.26
C LEU A 28 20.13 -6.68 13.95
N TYR A 29 19.74 -5.92 12.93
CA TYR A 29 18.39 -5.90 12.36
C TYR A 29 18.44 -6.21 10.86
N TYR A 30 17.42 -6.93 10.40
CA TYR A 30 17.28 -7.28 8.99
C TYR A 30 15.88 -6.96 8.49
N PHE A 31 15.76 -5.95 7.63
CA PHE A 31 14.47 -5.51 7.07
C PHE A 31 14.40 -5.86 5.60
N TYR A 32 13.45 -6.71 5.22
CA TYR A 32 13.40 -7.18 3.84
C TYR A 32 12.01 -7.23 3.25
N GLY A 33 11.91 -7.12 1.93
CA GLY A 33 10.65 -7.23 1.20
C GLY A 33 10.39 -6.02 0.30
N GLU A 34 9.30 -6.13 -0.47
CA GLU A 34 8.99 -5.22 -1.57
C GLU A 34 8.26 -3.95 -1.12
N GLU A 35 7.67 -3.92 0.07
CA GLU A 35 7.01 -2.73 0.61
C GLU A 35 8.05 -1.78 1.22
N ASP A 36 8.51 -0.83 0.43
CA ASP A 36 9.58 0.11 0.78
C ASP A 36 9.13 1.17 1.78
N PHE A 37 7.89 1.66 1.67
CA PHE A 37 7.38 2.76 2.48
C PHE A 37 7.45 2.42 3.98
N GLN A 38 6.88 1.29 4.39
CA GLN A 38 6.89 0.87 5.79
C GLN A 38 8.28 0.53 6.30
N ARG A 39 9.12 -0.06 5.42
CA ARG A 39 10.51 -0.40 5.73
C ARG A 39 11.32 0.85 6.04
N ASP A 40 11.19 1.86 5.18
CA ASP A 40 11.90 3.14 5.32
C ASP A 40 11.38 3.93 6.51
N GLN A 41 10.07 3.88 6.78
CA GLN A 41 9.47 4.49 7.97
C GLN A 41 10.05 3.89 9.27
N LEU A 42 10.09 2.55 9.38
CA LEU A 42 10.70 1.90 10.55
C LEU A 42 12.19 2.22 10.64
N LEU A 43 12.93 2.16 9.53
CA LEU A 43 14.35 2.48 9.49
C LEU A 43 14.62 3.90 10.01
N ASN A 44 13.90 4.90 9.50
CA ASN A 44 14.07 6.29 9.92
C ASN A 44 13.71 6.48 11.39
N THR A 45 12.60 5.86 11.84
CA THR A 45 12.20 5.91 13.26
C THR A 45 13.27 5.30 14.17
N LEU A 46 13.91 4.20 13.76
CA LEU A 46 15.02 3.61 14.51
C LEU A 46 16.26 4.47 14.51
N ILE A 47 16.63 5.08 13.39
CA ILE A 47 17.74 6.05 13.33
C ILE A 47 17.49 7.20 14.31
N GLU A 48 16.27 7.75 14.31
CA GLU A 48 15.87 8.85 15.19
C GLU A 48 15.86 8.45 16.67
N THR A 49 15.45 7.21 16.98
CA THR A 49 15.38 6.71 18.36
C THR A 49 16.77 6.34 18.91
N LEU A 50 17.66 5.83 18.06
CA LEU A 50 18.97 5.31 18.49
C LEU A 50 20.05 6.38 18.54
N ILE A 51 20.01 7.37 17.63
CA ILE A 51 21.07 8.37 17.50
C ILE A 51 20.47 9.78 17.46
N GLU A 52 20.81 10.56 18.49
CA GLU A 52 20.44 11.97 18.57
C GLU A 52 20.98 12.76 17.37
N PRO A 53 20.25 13.78 16.86
CA PRO A 53 20.64 14.53 15.68
C PRO A 53 22.08 15.06 15.70
N ALA A 54 22.55 15.58 16.85
CA ALA A 54 23.90 16.13 17.00
C ALA A 54 25.01 15.06 16.94
N ALA A 55 24.69 13.81 17.29
CA ALA A 55 25.64 12.69 17.29
C ALA A 55 25.71 11.96 15.94
N ARG A 56 24.73 12.17 15.05
CA ARG A 56 24.65 11.47 13.75
C ARG A 56 25.89 11.60 12.88
N PRO A 57 26.52 12.79 12.70
CA PRO A 57 27.69 12.91 11.84
C PRO A 57 28.88 12.02 12.24
N PHE A 58 28.93 11.59 13.51
CA PHE A 58 30.01 10.77 14.05
C PHE A 58 29.63 9.30 14.26
N ASN A 59 28.32 9.02 14.39
CA ASN A 59 27.81 7.73 14.84
C ASN A 59 26.80 7.07 13.88
N LEU A 60 26.51 7.67 12.73
CA LEU A 60 25.62 7.12 11.71
C LEU A 60 26.33 7.03 10.37
N ASP A 61 26.51 5.82 9.87
CA ASP A 61 26.94 5.58 8.49
C ASP A 61 25.82 4.90 7.70
N ILE A 62 25.55 5.40 6.50
CA ILE A 62 24.57 4.80 5.58
C ILE A 62 25.30 4.44 4.29
N TYR A 63 25.33 3.14 4.00
CA TYR A 63 25.92 2.56 2.80
C TYR A 63 24.84 2.00 1.89
N ARG A 64 25.15 1.96 0.60
CA ARG A 64 24.36 1.25 -0.42
C ARG A 64 25.22 0.13 -0.99
N ALA A 65 24.62 -1.03 -1.22
CA ALA A 65 25.33 -2.19 -1.74
C ALA A 65 26.01 -1.95 -3.10
N GLU A 66 25.46 -1.02 -3.89
CA GLU A 66 25.98 -0.64 -5.21
C GLU A 66 27.31 0.13 -5.15
N ASP A 67 27.54 0.88 -4.06
CA ASP A 67 28.69 1.78 -3.89
C ASP A 67 29.60 1.33 -2.73
N ILE A 68 29.71 0.02 -2.52
CA ILE A 68 30.19 -0.53 -1.24
C ILE A 68 31.72 -0.69 -1.16
N ASP A 69 32.30 -0.11 -0.11
CA ASP A 69 33.63 -0.46 0.40
C ASP A 69 33.46 -1.27 1.70
N ILE A 70 33.58 -2.59 1.57
CA ILE A 70 33.37 -3.54 2.66
C ILE A 70 34.42 -3.36 3.78
N PRO A 71 35.73 -3.26 3.47
CA PRO A 71 36.73 -2.85 4.44
C PRO A 71 36.35 -1.60 5.25
N GLN A 72 35.82 -0.57 4.58
CA GLN A 72 35.40 0.66 5.27
C GLN A 72 34.25 0.40 6.25
N ILE A 73 33.23 -0.37 5.84
CA ILE A 73 32.10 -0.73 6.71
C ILE A 73 32.58 -1.45 7.97
N ILE A 74 33.50 -2.39 7.82
CA ILE A 74 34.05 -3.15 8.94
C ILE A 74 34.85 -2.23 9.87
N ALA A 75 35.69 -1.37 9.31
CA ALA A 75 36.46 -0.39 10.09
C ALA A 75 35.53 0.52 10.90
N GLN A 76 34.46 1.04 10.29
CA GLN A 76 33.47 1.84 11.01
C GLN A 76 32.72 1.01 12.06
N ALA A 77 32.35 -0.23 11.76
CA ALA A 77 31.61 -1.09 12.69
C ALA A 77 32.40 -1.39 13.97
N LEU A 78 33.72 -1.48 13.86
CA LEU A 78 34.65 -1.69 14.97
C LEU A 78 35.07 -0.39 15.69
N THR A 79 34.72 0.77 15.14
CA THR A 79 35.04 2.07 15.74
C THR A 79 34.07 2.37 16.88
N PHE A 80 34.61 2.73 18.06
CA PHE A 80 33.79 3.06 19.22
C PHE A 80 32.90 4.29 18.96
N PRO A 81 31.68 4.32 19.51
CA PRO A 81 30.79 5.47 19.40
C PRO A 81 31.40 6.72 20.05
N MET A 82 31.21 7.88 19.43
CA MET A 82 31.68 9.17 19.93
C MET A 82 30.55 9.92 20.63
N MET A 83 30.66 10.12 21.94
CA MET A 83 29.67 10.83 22.76
C MET A 83 28.23 10.27 22.59
N ALA A 84 28.12 8.98 22.30
CA ALA A 84 26.87 8.26 22.13
C ALA A 84 26.97 6.87 22.76
N GLN A 85 25.83 6.25 23.07
CA GLN A 85 25.83 4.88 23.61
C GLN A 85 26.16 3.83 22.55
N ARG A 86 25.84 4.10 21.28
CA ARG A 86 26.00 3.15 20.18
C ARG A 86 26.35 3.85 18.86
N ARG A 87 27.01 3.12 17.98
CA ARG A 87 27.17 3.46 16.56
C ARG A 87 26.07 2.76 15.77
N LEU A 88 25.56 3.40 14.73
CA LEU A 88 24.56 2.85 13.83
C LEU A 88 25.11 2.77 12.41
N ILE A 89 25.11 1.56 11.85
CA ILE A 89 25.49 1.33 10.45
C ILE A 89 24.27 0.80 9.71
N VAL A 90 23.93 1.44 8.60
CA VAL A 90 22.82 1.04 7.74
C VAL A 90 23.37 0.60 6.39
N LEU A 91 23.15 -0.66 6.02
CA LEU A 91 23.46 -1.18 4.69
C LEU A 91 22.17 -1.36 3.89
N LYS A 92 21.97 -0.49 2.89
CA LYS A 92 20.82 -0.51 2.00
C LYS A 92 21.02 -1.44 0.79
N ASN A 93 19.93 -2.04 0.31
CA ASN A 93 19.88 -2.87 -0.90
C ASN A 93 20.86 -4.05 -0.91
N ALA A 94 21.05 -4.76 0.21
CA ALA A 94 22.01 -5.86 0.32
C ALA A 94 21.75 -7.01 -0.67
N ASP A 95 20.56 -7.12 -1.26
CA ASP A 95 20.24 -8.04 -2.37
C ASP A 95 21.00 -7.76 -3.66
N ARG A 96 21.56 -6.56 -3.81
CA ARG A 96 22.40 -6.15 -4.94
C ARG A 96 23.89 -6.42 -4.72
N LEU A 97 24.28 -6.95 -3.56
CA LEU A 97 25.66 -7.39 -3.34
C LEU A 97 26.03 -8.51 -4.33
N PRO A 98 27.30 -8.59 -4.75
CA PRO A 98 27.82 -9.73 -5.51
C PRO A 98 27.47 -11.07 -4.85
N ASP A 99 27.32 -12.13 -5.66
CA ASP A 99 26.82 -13.43 -5.21
C ASP A 99 27.58 -14.04 -4.04
N SER A 100 28.89 -13.79 -3.96
CA SER A 100 29.70 -14.06 -2.77
C SER A 100 29.74 -12.82 -1.89
N ALA A 101 28.86 -12.75 -0.89
CA ALA A 101 29.04 -11.80 0.20
C ALA A 101 30.45 -12.02 0.78
N PRO A 102 31.27 -10.96 0.94
CA PRO A 102 32.64 -11.11 1.42
C PRO A 102 32.68 -11.83 2.77
N PRO A 103 33.62 -12.77 2.99
CA PRO A 103 33.75 -13.49 4.25
C PRO A 103 33.78 -12.58 5.47
N GLU A 104 34.38 -11.40 5.34
CA GLU A 104 34.56 -10.43 6.41
C GLU A 104 33.23 -9.78 6.83
N LEU A 105 32.33 -9.52 5.87
CA LEU A 105 30.97 -9.04 6.16
C LEU A 105 30.16 -10.12 6.89
N LEU A 106 30.33 -11.40 6.49
CA LEU A 106 29.69 -12.51 7.18
C LEU A 106 30.20 -12.62 8.62
N SER A 107 31.51 -12.54 8.86
CA SER A 107 32.10 -12.54 10.20
C SER A 107 31.55 -11.40 11.08
N LEU A 108 31.41 -10.19 10.51
CA LEU A 108 30.83 -9.05 11.22
C LEU A 108 29.36 -9.30 11.63
N ILE A 109 28.58 -9.97 10.77
CA ILE A 109 27.19 -10.33 11.05
C ILE A 109 27.08 -11.47 12.06
N GLU A 110 28.03 -12.40 12.04
CA GLU A 110 28.08 -13.53 12.98
C GLU A 110 28.41 -13.07 14.40
N SER A 111 29.25 -12.04 14.53
CA SER A 111 29.70 -11.45 15.81
C SER A 111 29.76 -9.91 15.74
N PRO A 112 28.60 -9.22 15.72
CA PRO A 112 28.57 -7.76 15.68
C PRO A 112 29.05 -7.17 17.02
N PRO A 113 29.83 -6.08 17.00
CA PRO A 113 30.29 -5.42 18.23
C PRO A 113 29.13 -4.98 19.12
N GLU A 114 29.29 -5.12 20.44
CA GLU A 114 28.23 -4.75 21.41
C GLU A 114 27.89 -3.26 21.38
N THR A 115 28.83 -2.42 20.96
CA THR A 115 28.69 -0.96 20.85
C THR A 115 28.11 -0.51 19.51
N THR A 116 27.84 -1.44 18.58
CA THR A 116 27.38 -1.13 17.22
C THR A 116 26.03 -1.80 16.96
N THR A 117 25.14 -1.09 16.29
CA THR A 117 23.91 -1.64 15.73
C THR A 117 24.01 -1.58 14.22
N ILE A 118 23.81 -2.73 13.57
CA ILE A 118 23.85 -2.89 12.12
C ILE A 118 22.42 -3.14 11.63
N ILE A 119 21.93 -2.31 10.72
CA ILE A 119 20.64 -2.49 10.04
C ILE A 119 20.89 -2.81 8.57
N ILE A 120 20.51 -4.01 8.15
CA ILE A 120 20.62 -4.43 6.75
C ILE A 120 19.23 -4.44 6.12
N THR A 121 19.10 -3.79 4.97
CA THR A 121 17.85 -3.81 4.19
C THR A 121 18.02 -4.53 2.85
N ALA A 122 17.00 -5.24 2.40
CA ALA A 122 16.99 -5.89 1.08
C ALA A 122 15.58 -5.87 0.47
N THR A 123 15.44 -5.71 -0.85
CA THR A 123 14.10 -5.68 -1.46
C THR A 123 13.63 -7.07 -1.84
N LYS A 124 14.39 -7.80 -2.66
CA LYS A 124 14.07 -9.18 -3.07
C LYS A 124 15.24 -10.13 -2.78
N PRO A 125 15.53 -10.42 -1.51
CA PRO A 125 16.68 -11.25 -1.13
C PRO A 125 16.54 -12.71 -1.61
N ASP A 126 17.59 -13.26 -2.22
CA ASP A 126 17.65 -14.70 -2.48
C ASP A 126 17.96 -15.45 -1.19
N GLY A 127 16.94 -16.09 -0.61
CA GLY A 127 17.04 -16.82 0.65
C GLY A 127 18.00 -18.02 0.64
N ARG A 128 18.60 -18.37 -0.49
CA ARG A 128 19.64 -19.41 -0.61
C ARG A 128 21.06 -18.87 -0.37
N LYS A 129 21.29 -17.56 -0.56
CA LYS A 129 22.60 -16.95 -0.33
C LYS A 129 22.94 -16.97 1.17
N LYS A 130 24.20 -17.30 1.48
CA LYS A 130 24.69 -17.47 2.87
C LYS A 130 24.39 -16.26 3.76
N LEU A 131 24.56 -15.04 3.22
CA LEU A 131 24.26 -13.79 3.92
C LEU A 131 22.83 -13.74 4.48
N PHE A 132 21.83 -14.00 3.64
CA PHE A 132 20.42 -13.91 4.05
C PHE A 132 20.00 -15.08 4.93
N VAL A 133 20.64 -16.23 4.79
CA VAL A 133 20.48 -17.37 5.72
C VAL A 133 20.96 -16.99 7.11
N GLU A 134 22.15 -16.40 7.24
CA GLU A 134 22.69 -15.98 8.55
C GLU A 134 21.92 -14.81 9.16
N LEU A 135 21.51 -13.82 8.35
CA LEU A 135 20.68 -12.71 8.82
C LEU A 135 19.35 -13.19 9.41
N ARG A 136 18.69 -14.17 8.79
CA ARG A 136 17.44 -14.74 9.33
C ARG A 136 17.63 -15.51 10.64
N LYS A 137 18.82 -16.05 10.89
CA LYS A 137 19.12 -16.79 12.13
C LYS A 137 19.48 -15.87 13.29
N ARG A 138 20.20 -14.77 13.01
CA ARG A 138 20.87 -13.94 14.04
C ARG A 138 20.25 -12.58 14.24
N ALA A 139 19.70 -11.98 13.17
CA ALA A 139 19.13 -10.64 13.23
C ALA A 139 17.69 -10.67 13.76
N VAL A 140 17.25 -9.53 14.28
CA VAL A 140 15.83 -9.23 14.37
C VAL A 140 15.30 -8.99 12.95
N ALA A 141 14.72 -10.04 12.36
CA ALA A 141 14.29 -10.05 10.96
C ALA A 141 12.80 -9.68 10.81
N ILE A 142 12.50 -8.71 9.95
CA ILE A 142 11.14 -8.24 9.65
C ILE A 142 10.92 -8.27 8.14
N GLU A 143 9.82 -8.93 7.72
CA GLU A 143 9.36 -8.96 6.34
C GLU A 143 8.33 -7.86 6.06
N PHE A 144 8.64 -6.97 5.13
CA PHE A 144 7.79 -5.92 4.61
C PHE A 144 7.25 -6.35 3.25
N ARG A 145 6.14 -7.09 3.27
CA ARG A 145 5.42 -7.44 2.04
C ARG A 145 4.37 -6.36 1.74
N PRO A 146 4.08 -6.10 0.46
CA PRO A 146 2.91 -5.33 0.10
C PRO A 146 1.66 -5.97 0.74
N PRO A 147 0.84 -5.20 1.47
CA PRO A 147 -0.41 -5.70 2.00
C PRO A 147 -1.33 -6.14 0.86
N TYR A 148 -2.12 -7.19 1.11
CA TYR A 148 -3.18 -7.57 0.19
C TYR A 148 -4.27 -6.50 0.19
N ASP A 149 -5.03 -6.41 -0.90
CA ASP A 149 -6.11 -5.42 -1.06
C ASP A 149 -7.09 -5.38 0.12
N ASN A 150 -7.41 -6.55 0.68
CA ASN A 150 -8.31 -6.68 1.84
C ASN A 150 -7.66 -6.32 3.20
N GLU A 151 -6.34 -6.13 3.25
CA GLU A 151 -5.59 -5.72 4.45
C GLU A 151 -5.41 -4.20 4.53
N ILE A 152 -5.56 -3.50 3.40
CA ILE A 152 -5.36 -2.04 3.32
C ILE A 152 -6.24 -1.25 4.29
N PRO A 153 -7.56 -1.52 4.42
CA PRO A 153 -8.38 -0.75 5.36
C PRO A 153 -7.92 -0.89 6.82
N ALA A 154 -7.52 -2.09 7.22
CA ALA A 154 -6.98 -2.34 8.56
C ALA A 154 -5.60 -1.68 8.75
N TRP A 155 -4.79 -1.65 7.69
CA TRP A 155 -3.53 -0.91 7.68
C TRP A 155 -3.76 0.60 7.87
N ILE A 156 -4.69 1.21 7.13
CA ILE A 156 -5.05 2.64 7.26
C ILE A 156 -5.45 2.95 8.72
N GLN A 157 -6.34 2.15 9.29
CA GLN A 157 -6.77 2.32 10.69
C GLN A 157 -5.60 2.23 11.68
N THR A 158 -4.71 1.26 11.48
CA THR A 158 -3.54 1.09 12.33
C THR A 158 -2.59 2.27 12.19
N HIS A 159 -2.34 2.73 10.96
CA HIS A 159 -1.45 3.85 10.67
C HIS A 159 -1.97 5.16 11.26
N VAL A 160 -3.25 5.49 11.05
CA VAL A 160 -3.90 6.66 11.67
C VAL A 160 -3.81 6.61 13.20
N LYS A 161 -4.00 5.43 13.79
CA LYS A 161 -3.83 5.21 15.23
C LYS A 161 -2.40 5.46 15.70
N THR A 162 -1.38 5.05 14.93
CA THR A 162 0.02 5.34 15.29
C THR A 162 0.36 6.83 15.24
N LEU A 163 -0.37 7.60 14.42
CA LEU A 163 -0.26 9.06 14.34
C LEU A 163 -1.11 9.78 15.41
N GLY A 164 -1.82 9.04 16.27
CA GLY A 164 -2.51 9.58 17.45
C GLY A 164 -3.98 9.95 17.25
N ARG A 165 -4.60 9.60 16.10
CA ARG A 165 -6.05 9.78 15.85
C ARG A 165 -6.72 8.47 15.51
N GLN A 166 -8.04 8.47 15.33
CA GLN A 166 -8.81 7.33 14.85
C GLN A 166 -9.50 7.67 13.53
N ILE A 167 -9.83 6.64 12.76
CA ILE A 167 -10.61 6.76 11.52
C ILE A 167 -11.71 5.70 11.54
N ALA A 168 -12.92 6.12 11.19
CA ALA A 168 -14.07 5.22 11.09
C ALA A 168 -13.80 4.13 10.04
N SER A 169 -14.38 2.94 10.24
CA SER A 169 -14.09 1.80 9.36
C SER A 169 -14.54 2.05 7.93
N ASP A 170 -15.71 2.62 7.75
CA ASP A 170 -16.25 3.01 6.46
C ASP A 170 -15.43 4.12 5.78
N ALA A 171 -14.90 5.06 6.54
CA ALA A 171 -13.97 6.09 6.08
C ALA A 171 -12.65 5.49 5.57
N ALA A 172 -12.03 4.56 6.32
CA ALA A 172 -10.82 3.86 5.90
C ALA A 172 -11.04 3.03 4.62
N HIS A 173 -12.18 2.36 4.51
CA HIS A 173 -12.54 1.63 3.29
C HIS A 173 -12.79 2.56 2.10
N LEU A 174 -13.43 3.70 2.32
CA LEU A 174 -13.61 4.71 1.28
C LEU A 174 -12.25 5.21 0.79
N LEU A 175 -11.33 5.53 1.70
CA LEU A 175 -9.98 5.98 1.34
C LEU A 175 -9.21 4.92 0.54
N HIS A 176 -9.25 3.64 0.97
CA HIS A 176 -8.69 2.52 0.20
C HIS A 176 -9.31 2.40 -1.18
N MET A 177 -10.63 2.52 -1.31
CA MET A 177 -11.27 2.46 -2.62
C MET A 177 -10.80 3.61 -3.51
N SER A 178 -10.80 4.84 -2.97
CA SER A 178 -10.41 6.06 -3.68
C SER A 178 -8.98 6.07 -4.20
N ILE A 179 -8.03 5.64 -3.38
CA ILE A 179 -6.59 5.76 -3.66
C ILE A 179 -6.00 4.43 -4.16
N GLY A 180 -6.60 3.30 -3.79
CA GLY A 180 -6.04 1.98 -4.03
C GLY A 180 -5.08 1.56 -2.92
N SER A 181 -4.12 0.72 -3.27
CA SER A 181 -3.31 -0.06 -2.31
C SER A 181 -1.88 0.46 -2.16
N ASN A 182 -1.54 1.60 -2.77
CA ASN A 182 -0.23 2.23 -2.62
C ASN A 182 -0.12 2.92 -1.25
N LEU A 183 0.70 2.37 -0.34
CA LEU A 183 0.80 2.86 1.03
C LEU A 183 1.37 4.28 1.13
N ARG A 184 2.26 4.65 0.20
CA ARG A 184 2.85 6.00 0.16
C ARG A 184 1.80 7.04 -0.22
N GLU A 185 0.98 6.75 -1.23
CA GLU A 185 -0.12 7.63 -1.63
C GLU A 185 -1.18 7.72 -0.53
N LEU A 186 -1.55 6.58 0.08
CA LEU A 186 -2.48 6.56 1.21
C LEU A 186 -1.97 7.40 2.38
N ASN A 187 -0.68 7.32 2.71
CA ASN A 187 -0.09 8.16 3.76
C ASN A 187 -0.24 9.65 3.45
N SER A 188 0.07 10.07 2.22
CA SER A 188 -0.08 11.47 1.82
C SER A 188 -1.52 11.97 1.96
N GLU A 189 -2.52 11.15 1.63
CA GLU A 189 -3.92 11.51 1.81
C GLU A 189 -4.36 11.51 3.28
N ILE A 190 -3.80 10.61 4.10
CA ILE A 190 -3.98 10.61 5.56
C ILE A 190 -3.42 11.91 6.16
N GLU A 191 -2.24 12.37 5.73
CA GLU A 191 -1.67 13.63 6.20
C GLU A 191 -2.56 14.83 5.86
N LYS A 192 -3.15 14.86 4.65
CA LYS A 192 -4.13 15.89 4.27
C LYS A 192 -5.39 15.84 5.13
N LEU A 193 -5.92 14.64 5.40
CA LEU A 193 -7.05 14.46 6.32
C LEU A 193 -6.74 14.99 7.71
N PHE A 194 -5.52 14.80 8.20
CA PHE A 194 -5.12 15.30 9.51
C PHE A 194 -5.14 16.83 9.59
N ILE A 195 -4.77 17.51 8.50
CA ILE A 195 -4.74 18.97 8.40
C ILE A 195 -6.15 19.54 8.20
N ALA A 196 -6.93 18.94 7.31
CA ALA A 196 -8.22 19.47 6.89
C ALA A 196 -9.34 19.21 7.89
N THR A 197 -9.21 18.17 8.71
CA THR A 197 -10.29 17.66 9.54
C THR A 197 -9.90 17.70 11.02
N PRO A 198 -10.69 18.34 11.89
CA PRO A 198 -10.48 18.30 13.34
C PRO A 198 -11.18 17.11 14.05
N SER A 199 -12.07 16.37 13.38
CA SER A 199 -12.87 15.29 13.97
C SER A 199 -12.03 14.07 14.37
N ASP A 200 -12.34 13.44 15.52
CA ASP A 200 -11.74 12.17 15.93
C ASP A 200 -12.83 11.26 16.54
N PRO A 201 -13.19 10.14 15.90
CA PRO A 201 -12.62 9.57 14.68
C PRO A 201 -12.92 10.38 13.41
N ILE A 202 -11.99 10.35 12.45
CA ILE A 202 -12.19 10.85 11.08
C ILE A 202 -13.37 10.08 10.46
N ALA A 203 -14.41 10.81 10.06
CA ALA A 203 -15.65 10.26 9.53
C ALA A 203 -15.58 10.06 8.01
N ARG A 204 -16.58 9.39 7.45
CA ARG A 204 -16.69 9.15 6.01
C ARG A 204 -16.79 10.46 5.24
N GLU A 205 -17.57 11.40 5.75
CA GLU A 205 -17.82 12.71 5.14
C GLU A 205 -16.54 13.53 5.04
N ASP A 206 -15.67 13.43 6.04
CA ASP A 206 -14.34 14.08 6.04
C ASP A 206 -13.47 13.54 4.89
N VAL A 207 -13.48 12.21 4.70
CA VAL A 207 -12.77 11.57 3.59
C VAL A 207 -13.32 12.00 2.24
N VAL A 208 -14.65 12.09 2.09
CA VAL A 208 -15.28 12.61 0.86
C VAL A 208 -14.80 14.04 0.60
N GLN A 209 -14.91 14.94 1.58
CA GLN A 209 -14.53 16.35 1.41
C GLN A 209 -13.06 16.54 1.03
N VAL A 210 -12.14 15.81 1.66
CA VAL A 210 -10.71 15.95 1.38
C VAL A 210 -10.36 15.36 0.02
N ILE A 211 -10.94 14.22 -0.36
CA ILE A 211 -10.69 13.62 -1.68
C ILE A 211 -11.29 14.51 -2.78
N ASP A 212 -12.51 15.01 -2.58
CA ASP A 212 -13.19 15.93 -3.50
C ASP A 212 -12.43 17.26 -3.64
N ASN A 213 -11.82 17.78 -2.57
CA ASN A 213 -11.01 19.01 -2.64
C ASN A 213 -9.61 18.78 -3.22
N THR A 214 -9.07 17.56 -3.11
CA THR A 214 -7.72 17.24 -3.59
C THR A 214 -7.71 16.83 -5.07
N ARG A 215 -8.82 16.26 -5.57
CA ARG A 215 -8.92 15.79 -6.96
C ARG A 215 -10.13 16.32 -7.74
N GLY A 216 -11.07 17.03 -7.12
CA GLY A 216 -12.37 17.34 -7.71
C GLY A 216 -13.22 16.06 -7.87
N VAL A 217 -14.04 15.97 -8.91
CA VAL A 217 -14.82 14.77 -9.27
C VAL A 217 -14.00 13.49 -9.17
N THR A 218 -14.55 12.49 -8.47
CA THR A 218 -13.88 11.19 -8.35
C THR A 218 -14.33 10.22 -9.45
N VAL A 219 -13.44 9.31 -9.83
CA VAL A 219 -13.80 8.17 -10.68
C VAL A 219 -14.91 7.31 -10.04
N PHE A 220 -15.07 7.36 -8.71
CA PHE A 220 -16.17 6.70 -8.01
C PHE A 220 -17.53 7.31 -8.32
N GLU A 221 -17.64 8.63 -8.39
CA GLU A 221 -18.87 9.27 -8.82
C GLU A 221 -19.23 8.88 -10.25
N LEU A 222 -18.23 8.75 -11.13
CA LEU A 222 -18.45 8.26 -12.49
C LEU A 222 -18.91 6.80 -12.48
N ALA A 223 -18.25 5.93 -11.73
CA ALA A 223 -18.62 4.53 -11.59
C ALA A 223 -20.04 4.36 -11.06
N ASP A 224 -20.41 5.16 -10.06
CA ASP A 224 -21.74 5.20 -9.47
C ASP A 224 -22.79 5.73 -10.44
N ALA A 225 -22.50 6.81 -11.17
CA ALA A 225 -23.39 7.33 -12.21
C ALA A 225 -23.63 6.30 -13.32
N LEU A 226 -22.57 5.61 -13.77
CA LEU A 226 -22.67 4.54 -14.78
C LEU A 226 -23.44 3.32 -14.25
N GLY A 227 -23.21 2.92 -13.00
CA GLY A 227 -23.95 1.85 -12.35
C GLY A 227 -25.44 2.17 -12.12
N HIS A 228 -25.79 3.45 -12.01
CA HIS A 228 -27.18 3.91 -12.01
C HIS A 228 -27.73 4.25 -13.40
N ARG A 229 -26.95 3.99 -14.47
CA ARG A 229 -27.28 4.33 -15.87
C ARG A 229 -27.60 5.82 -16.10
N GLN A 230 -27.02 6.71 -15.30
CA GLN A 230 -27.20 8.16 -15.38
C GLN A 230 -26.24 8.75 -16.42
N LEU A 231 -26.56 8.60 -17.71
CA LEU A 231 -25.69 9.02 -18.82
C LEU A 231 -25.32 10.51 -18.74
N ASP A 232 -26.29 11.40 -18.53
CA ASP A 232 -26.04 12.84 -18.52
C ASP A 232 -25.06 13.24 -17.40
N LYS A 233 -25.26 12.66 -16.21
CA LYS A 233 -24.35 12.83 -15.08
C LYS A 233 -22.96 12.28 -15.42
N ALA A 234 -22.88 11.07 -15.99
CA ALA A 234 -21.61 10.47 -16.38
C ALA A 234 -20.82 11.33 -17.39
N GLN A 235 -21.48 11.94 -18.38
CA GLN A 235 -20.83 12.82 -19.35
C GLN A 235 -20.24 14.08 -18.70
N ILE A 236 -20.97 14.70 -17.76
CA ILE A 236 -20.47 15.85 -16.98
C ILE A 236 -19.23 15.44 -16.17
N LEU A 237 -19.29 14.28 -15.50
CA LEU A 237 -18.18 13.79 -14.68
C LEU A 237 -16.94 13.46 -15.52
N ILE A 238 -17.11 12.88 -16.71
CA ILE A 238 -16.01 12.62 -17.66
C ILE A 238 -15.35 13.93 -18.13
N GLY A 239 -16.14 14.99 -18.36
CA GLY A 239 -15.61 16.32 -18.68
C GLY A 239 -14.72 16.88 -17.56
N ARG A 240 -15.19 16.76 -16.32
CA ARG A 240 -14.45 17.23 -15.13
C ARG A 240 -13.17 16.42 -14.86
N LEU A 241 -13.22 15.09 -14.99
CA LEU A 241 -12.05 14.22 -14.88
C LEU A 241 -10.97 14.58 -15.91
N ARG A 242 -11.38 14.98 -17.13
CA ARG A 242 -10.44 15.47 -18.16
C ARG A 242 -9.77 16.77 -17.73
N GLU A 243 -10.53 17.73 -17.20
CA GLU A 243 -9.99 19.03 -16.75
C GLU A 243 -8.98 18.87 -15.61
N GLN A 244 -9.16 17.86 -14.76
CA GLN A 244 -8.25 17.52 -13.66
C GLN A 244 -6.99 16.76 -14.12
N GLY A 245 -6.93 16.31 -15.38
CA GLY A 245 -5.81 15.50 -15.87
C GLY A 245 -5.77 14.08 -15.31
N GLU A 246 -6.92 13.54 -14.88
CA GLU A 246 -7.00 12.18 -14.32
C GLU A 246 -6.55 11.12 -15.33
N HIS A 247 -5.77 10.15 -14.85
CA HIS A 247 -5.11 9.18 -15.73
C HIS A 247 -6.14 8.17 -16.30
N PRO A 248 -6.41 8.16 -17.62
CA PRO A 248 -7.52 7.40 -18.19
C PRO A 248 -7.45 5.88 -17.94
N ALA A 249 -6.25 5.31 -17.91
CA ALA A 249 -6.08 3.89 -17.61
C ALA A 249 -6.48 3.53 -16.16
N GLY A 250 -6.26 4.44 -15.21
CA GLY A 250 -6.69 4.26 -13.82
C GLY A 250 -8.21 4.30 -13.71
N THR A 251 -8.85 5.23 -14.43
CA THR A 251 -10.30 5.32 -14.57
C THR A 251 -10.91 4.02 -15.07
N ILE A 252 -10.39 3.46 -16.17
CA ILE A 252 -10.87 2.19 -16.71
C ILE A 252 -10.67 1.04 -15.73
N ALA A 253 -9.50 0.94 -15.09
CA ALA A 253 -9.22 -0.14 -14.13
C ALA A 253 -10.24 -0.15 -12.97
N LEU A 254 -10.61 1.02 -12.46
CA LEU A 254 -11.62 1.16 -11.41
C LEU A 254 -13.01 0.78 -11.93
N LEU A 255 -13.40 1.24 -13.13
CA LEU A 255 -14.68 0.85 -13.74
C LEU A 255 -14.76 -0.67 -13.97
N VAL A 256 -13.68 -1.33 -14.42
CA VAL A 256 -13.59 -2.79 -14.54
C VAL A 256 -13.83 -3.47 -13.20
N ARG A 257 -13.21 -2.98 -12.12
CA ARG A 257 -13.46 -3.49 -10.77
C ARG A 257 -14.93 -3.32 -10.37
N HIS A 258 -15.51 -2.15 -10.61
CA HIS A 258 -16.90 -1.80 -10.26
C HIS A 258 -17.91 -2.70 -10.97
N PHE A 259 -17.83 -2.83 -12.30
CA PHE A 259 -18.72 -3.69 -13.07
C PHE A 259 -18.49 -5.19 -12.79
N GLY A 260 -17.27 -5.58 -12.42
CA GLY A 260 -16.98 -6.92 -11.91
C GLY A 260 -17.69 -7.22 -10.58
N ILE A 261 -17.84 -6.21 -9.69
CA ILE A 261 -18.65 -6.31 -8.46
C ILE A 261 -20.14 -6.40 -8.82
N LEU A 262 -20.64 -5.56 -9.73
CA LEU A 262 -22.05 -5.59 -10.17
C LEU A 262 -22.46 -6.95 -10.73
N ARG A 263 -21.59 -7.60 -11.51
CA ARG A 263 -21.84 -8.97 -12.00
C ARG A 263 -21.95 -10.00 -10.90
N ARG A 264 -21.08 -9.93 -9.88
CA ARG A 264 -21.22 -10.79 -8.69
C ARG A 264 -22.49 -10.46 -7.91
N ALA A 265 -22.84 -9.19 -7.81
CA ALA A 265 -24.04 -8.71 -7.12
C ALA A 265 -25.32 -9.22 -7.80
N GLN A 266 -25.40 -9.19 -9.13
CA GLN A 266 -26.54 -9.71 -9.88
C GLN A 266 -26.78 -11.20 -9.58
N TRP A 267 -25.73 -12.02 -9.61
CA TRP A 267 -25.86 -13.46 -9.35
C TRP A 267 -26.38 -13.78 -7.93
N ILE A 268 -26.13 -12.89 -6.97
CA ILE A 268 -26.49 -13.09 -5.57
C ILE A 268 -27.76 -12.31 -5.19
N ALA A 269 -28.20 -11.33 -5.99
CA ALA A 269 -29.36 -10.47 -5.72
C ALA A 269 -30.68 -11.25 -5.57
N GLY A 270 -30.79 -12.44 -6.17
CA GLY A 270 -31.94 -13.35 -6.01
C GLY A 270 -31.90 -14.20 -4.72
N GLN A 271 -30.79 -14.21 -3.99
CA GLN A 271 -30.61 -15.02 -2.78
C GLN A 271 -30.90 -14.15 -1.55
N ARG A 272 -31.89 -14.54 -0.72
CA ARG A 272 -32.22 -13.85 0.54
C ARG A 272 -31.17 -14.14 1.62
N LEU A 273 -29.97 -13.61 1.45
CA LEU A 273 -28.84 -13.82 2.35
C LEU A 273 -28.65 -12.63 3.31
N PRO A 274 -28.15 -12.88 4.53
CA PRO A 274 -27.74 -11.84 5.46
C PRO A 274 -26.64 -10.93 4.88
N ARG A 275 -26.62 -9.64 5.27
CA ARG A 275 -25.69 -8.62 4.72
C ARG A 275 -24.21 -8.95 4.88
N ASN A 276 -23.82 -9.56 6.00
CA ASN A 276 -22.44 -10.01 6.24
C ASN A 276 -21.99 -11.11 5.26
N VAL A 277 -22.91 -11.99 4.85
CA VAL A 277 -22.66 -13.03 3.83
C VAL A 277 -22.53 -12.38 2.46
N LEU A 278 -23.40 -11.41 2.14
CA LEU A 278 -23.34 -10.65 0.89
C LEU A 278 -22.02 -9.87 0.76
N SER A 279 -21.63 -9.13 1.80
CA SER A 279 -20.35 -8.42 1.89
C SER A 279 -19.15 -9.32 1.60
N SER A 280 -19.08 -10.48 2.28
CA SER A 280 -18.02 -11.47 2.07
C SER A 280 -17.98 -12.02 0.64
N ARG A 281 -19.15 -12.32 0.05
CA ARG A 281 -19.23 -12.88 -1.32
C ARG A 281 -18.89 -11.85 -2.39
N LEU A 282 -19.31 -10.61 -2.21
CA LEU A 282 -18.99 -9.51 -3.12
C LEU A 282 -17.54 -9.03 -2.97
N LYS A 283 -16.91 -9.34 -1.83
CA LYS A 283 -15.62 -8.82 -1.39
C LYS A 283 -15.64 -7.30 -1.29
N VAL A 284 -16.75 -6.75 -0.79
CA VAL A 284 -16.93 -5.32 -0.55
C VAL A 284 -17.44 -5.09 0.87
N PRO A 285 -17.13 -3.95 1.49
CA PRO A 285 -17.65 -3.60 2.80
C PRO A 285 -19.17 -3.59 2.87
N ALA A 286 -19.73 -3.96 4.04
CA ALA A 286 -21.17 -4.16 4.22
C ALA A 286 -22.03 -2.93 3.87
N PHE A 287 -21.51 -1.72 4.05
CA PHE A 287 -22.23 -0.49 3.77
C PHE A 287 -22.39 -0.21 2.26
N PHE A 288 -21.48 -0.68 1.41
CA PHE A 288 -21.60 -0.55 -0.05
C PHE A 288 -22.50 -1.61 -0.68
N VAL A 289 -22.82 -2.69 0.04
CA VAL A 289 -23.57 -3.83 -0.50
C VAL A 289 -24.92 -3.38 -1.08
N ASN A 290 -25.66 -2.52 -0.38
CA ASN A 290 -26.97 -2.08 -0.86
C ASN A 290 -26.87 -1.32 -2.18
N ASN A 291 -25.92 -0.38 -2.28
CA ASN A 291 -25.71 0.39 -3.50
C ASN A 291 -25.37 -0.52 -4.69
N TYR A 292 -24.47 -1.49 -4.50
CA TYR A 292 -24.15 -2.47 -5.54
C TYR A 292 -25.34 -3.36 -5.92
N LEU A 293 -26.20 -3.75 -4.96
CA LEU A 293 -27.41 -4.52 -5.25
C LEU A 293 -28.46 -3.70 -5.98
N GLU A 294 -28.62 -2.42 -5.66
CA GLU A 294 -29.52 -1.49 -6.33
C GLU A 294 -29.09 -1.28 -7.79
N GLN A 295 -27.81 -0.98 -8.01
CA GLN A 295 -27.24 -0.87 -9.36
C GLN A 295 -27.35 -2.18 -10.13
N ALA A 296 -27.04 -3.34 -9.51
CA ALA A 296 -27.11 -4.63 -10.19
C ALA A 296 -28.53 -4.99 -10.69
N ARG A 297 -29.59 -4.47 -10.06
CA ARG A 297 -30.98 -4.64 -10.54
C ARG A 297 -31.28 -3.89 -11.83
N LEU A 298 -30.47 -2.88 -12.17
CA LEU A 298 -30.61 -2.09 -13.40
C LEU A 298 -29.94 -2.77 -14.60
N PHE A 299 -29.26 -3.91 -14.40
CA PHE A 299 -28.62 -4.66 -15.47
C PHE A 299 -29.10 -6.10 -15.47
N ASP A 300 -29.49 -6.60 -16.64
CA ASP A 300 -29.62 -8.02 -16.92
C ASP A 300 -28.24 -8.62 -17.25
N GLU A 301 -28.16 -9.94 -17.40
CA GLU A 301 -26.89 -10.63 -17.62
C GLU A 301 -26.22 -10.13 -18.91
N ARG A 302 -27.02 -9.91 -19.96
CA ARG A 302 -26.53 -9.46 -21.26
C ARG A 302 -25.97 -8.03 -21.19
N ALA A 303 -26.64 -7.11 -20.48
CA ALA A 303 -26.14 -5.75 -20.33
C ALA A 303 -24.83 -5.70 -19.53
N LEU A 304 -24.64 -6.55 -18.53
CA LEU A 304 -23.36 -6.63 -17.82
C LEU A 304 -22.22 -7.18 -18.69
N TRP A 305 -22.50 -8.18 -19.54
CA TRP A 305 -21.54 -8.65 -20.54
C TRP A 305 -21.18 -7.53 -21.52
N ASN A 306 -22.18 -6.84 -22.06
CA ASN A 306 -21.97 -5.70 -22.95
C ASN A 306 -21.14 -4.59 -22.29
N ALA A 307 -21.33 -4.35 -20.98
CA ALA A 307 -20.52 -3.40 -20.22
C ALA A 307 -19.06 -3.84 -20.10
N HIS A 308 -18.79 -5.13 -19.85
CA HIS A 308 -17.42 -5.66 -19.83
C HIS A 308 -16.75 -5.59 -21.21
N ASP A 309 -17.49 -5.88 -22.28
CA ASP A 309 -16.99 -5.74 -23.66
C ASP A 309 -16.70 -4.28 -24.01
N ALA A 310 -17.52 -3.34 -23.52
CA ALA A 310 -17.27 -1.92 -23.67
C ALA A 310 -16.02 -1.47 -22.92
N LEU A 311 -15.81 -1.97 -21.70
CA LEU A 311 -14.62 -1.69 -20.90
C LEU A 311 -13.35 -2.26 -21.53
N LEU A 312 -13.43 -3.47 -22.09
CA LEU A 312 -12.31 -4.10 -22.81
C LEU A 312 -11.95 -3.34 -24.08
N ASP A 313 -12.94 -2.94 -24.87
CA ASP A 313 -12.74 -2.08 -26.05
C ASP A 313 -12.07 -0.75 -25.65
N ALA A 314 -12.56 -0.12 -24.59
CA ALA A 314 -11.98 1.13 -24.09
C ALA A 314 -10.53 0.96 -23.59
N ASP A 315 -10.20 -0.12 -22.87
CA ASP A 315 -8.83 -0.44 -22.45
C ASP A 315 -7.89 -0.64 -23.66
N ASN A 316 -8.33 -1.39 -24.66
CA ASN A 316 -7.58 -1.62 -25.89
C ASN A 316 -7.36 -0.31 -26.67
N ARG A 317 -8.38 0.54 -26.76
CA ARG A 317 -8.31 1.84 -27.45
C ARG A 317 -7.44 2.87 -26.74
N LEU A 318 -7.30 2.78 -25.40
CA LEU A 318 -6.34 3.62 -24.67
C LEU A 318 -4.89 3.15 -24.85
N LYS A 319 -4.69 1.83 -25.00
CA LYS A 319 -3.34 1.23 -25.20
C LYS A 319 -2.86 1.31 -26.64
N SER A 320 -3.79 1.37 -27.59
CA SER A 320 -3.53 1.71 -28.98
C SER A 320 -3.67 3.22 -29.18
N SER A 321 -3.13 3.79 -30.25
CA SER A 321 -3.31 5.22 -30.59
C SER A 321 -4.74 5.55 -31.08
N GLY A 322 -5.76 4.84 -30.60
CA GLY A 322 -7.12 4.73 -31.16
C GLY A 322 -8.15 5.75 -30.67
N GLY A 323 -7.74 7.02 -30.52
CA GLY A 323 -8.63 8.16 -30.19
C GLY A 323 -8.21 8.93 -28.95
N THR A 324 -8.88 10.04 -28.65
CA THR A 324 -8.59 10.79 -27.43
C THR A 324 -9.21 10.08 -26.21
N PRO A 325 -8.54 10.07 -25.04
CA PRO A 325 -9.07 9.38 -23.87
C PRO A 325 -10.47 9.83 -23.43
N HIS A 326 -10.76 11.12 -23.61
CA HIS A 326 -12.07 11.68 -23.29
C HIS A 326 -13.18 11.10 -24.17
N GLU A 327 -12.96 11.01 -25.49
CA GLU A 327 -13.92 10.41 -26.43
C GLU A 327 -14.13 8.91 -26.13
N ILE A 328 -13.06 8.21 -25.77
CA ILE A 328 -13.13 6.78 -25.40
C ILE A 328 -14.02 6.60 -24.16
N LEU A 329 -13.83 7.41 -23.11
CA LEU A 329 -14.65 7.35 -21.90
C LEU A 329 -16.10 7.79 -22.16
N ALA A 330 -16.33 8.83 -22.96
CA ALA A 330 -17.66 9.28 -23.34
C ALA A 330 -18.44 8.20 -24.12
N HIS A 331 -17.76 7.53 -25.06
CA HIS A 331 -18.33 6.42 -25.82
C HIS A 331 -18.59 5.19 -24.95
N LEU A 332 -17.67 4.86 -24.03
CA LEU A 332 -17.85 3.82 -23.02
C LEU A 332 -19.11 4.08 -22.18
N ALA A 333 -19.27 5.29 -21.66
CA ALA A 333 -20.43 5.69 -20.86
C ALA A 333 -21.74 5.52 -21.65
N TYR A 334 -21.75 5.95 -22.91
CA TYR A 334 -22.89 5.75 -23.80
C TYR A 334 -23.25 4.26 -23.95
N ARG A 335 -22.26 3.41 -24.26
CA ARG A 335 -22.47 1.96 -24.43
C ARG A 335 -23.00 1.29 -23.17
N ILE A 336 -22.48 1.65 -22.00
CA ILE A 336 -22.92 1.08 -20.71
C ILE A 336 -24.35 1.51 -20.38
N CYS A 337 -24.69 2.79 -20.49
CA CYS A 337 -26.01 3.29 -20.07
C CYS A 337 -27.12 2.90 -21.06
N ARG A 338 -26.84 2.85 -22.37
CA ARG A 338 -27.82 2.62 -23.44
C ARG A 338 -27.93 1.17 -23.91
N ALA A 339 -27.11 0.24 -23.42
CA ALA A 339 -27.32 -1.18 -23.70
C ALA A 339 -28.70 -1.59 -23.18
N SER A 340 -29.63 -1.89 -24.10
CA SER A 340 -30.99 -2.29 -23.77
C SER A 340 -31.00 -3.46 -22.77
N PRO A 341 -31.93 -3.45 -21.79
CA PRO A 341 -32.12 -4.58 -20.88
C PRO A 341 -32.63 -5.84 -21.59
#